data_AF-A0A6C0D9R1-F1
#
_entry.id   AF-A0A6C0D9R1-F1
#
_cell.length_a   1.000
_cell.length_b   1.000
_cell.length_c   1.000
_cell.angle_alpha   90.00
_cell.angle_beta   90.00
_cell.angle_gamma   90.00
#
_symmetry.space_group_name_H-M   'P 1'
#
loop_
_entity.id
_entity.type
_entity.pdbx_description
1 polymer ?
#
loop_
_entity_poly.entity_id
_entity_poly.type
_entity_poly.pdbx_seq_one_letter_code
_entity_poly.pdbx_strand_id
1 'polypeptide(L)'
;MDNLENNPITIVEYEKWLENKQINPRTKRRIKENSKIYNCYKKVNYQELLLLSTIDNKDPISLNELWTMDNDIKKIAYDNLDNLVFYKDTYNIIRCFEKESIEYMLGYNIKNHPITNELLPEHIFLNITSKKIVTEKDKTIQELAFDVFQLFANLSFFIDCNLFLNLSKENLIKLYHEIKDFYKQNFTIEQQNVIGNTIFKMDENILKDNELEYIQKYILADMKKLLQVDIEEYKYMINYILIGGLSLVIKEIKDTYPDFSFSFT
;
A
#
# COMPACT_ATOMS: atom_id res chain seq x y z
N MET A 1 46.34 -6.82 -24.27
CA MET A 1 45.73 -7.33 -23.02
C MET A 1 44.38 -6.65 -22.92
N ASP A 2 43.29 -7.41 -22.93
CA ASP A 2 41.94 -6.84 -22.82
C ASP A 2 41.82 -6.17 -21.45
N ASN A 3 41.85 -4.83 -21.43
CA ASN A 3 41.71 -4.09 -20.18
C ASN A 3 40.21 -4.04 -19.84
N LEU A 4 39.75 -5.00 -19.03
CA LEU A 4 38.37 -5.07 -18.54
C LEU A 4 37.96 -3.83 -17.74
N GLU A 5 38.93 -3.02 -17.28
CA GLU A 5 38.71 -1.71 -16.67
C GLU A 5 38.09 -0.69 -17.64
N ASN A 6 38.38 -0.79 -18.95
CA ASN A 6 37.86 0.14 -19.97
C ASN A 6 36.70 -0.45 -20.79
N ASN A 7 36.38 -1.73 -20.57
CA ASN A 7 35.28 -2.41 -21.26
C ASN A 7 34.64 -3.42 -20.29
N PRO A 8 33.65 -2.98 -19.49
CA PRO A 8 33.05 -3.79 -18.44
C PRO A 8 32.38 -5.05 -19.02
N ILE A 9 32.30 -6.11 -18.21
CA ILE A 9 31.65 -7.37 -18.60
C ILE A 9 30.15 -7.11 -18.80
N THR A 10 29.60 -7.56 -19.91
CA THR A 10 28.16 -7.49 -20.19
C THR A 10 27.44 -8.77 -19.73
N ILE A 11 26.12 -8.68 -19.52
CA ILE A 11 25.29 -9.84 -19.14
C ILE A 11 25.40 -10.98 -20.17
N VAL A 12 25.40 -10.67 -21.45
CA VAL A 12 25.50 -11.64 -22.55
C VAL A 12 26.85 -12.35 -22.54
N GLU A 13 27.93 -11.63 -22.23
CA GLU A 13 29.26 -12.24 -22.07
C GLU A 13 29.33 -13.13 -20.84
N TYR A 14 28.74 -12.69 -19.73
CA TYR A 14 28.72 -13.46 -18.50
C TYR A 14 27.92 -14.76 -18.64
N GLU A 15 26.74 -14.72 -19.27
CA GLU A 15 25.93 -15.92 -19.57
C GLU A 15 26.72 -16.93 -20.42
N LYS A 16 27.39 -16.47 -21.49
CA LYS A 16 28.26 -17.33 -22.32
C LYS A 16 29.43 -17.93 -21.54
N TRP A 17 29.96 -17.21 -20.55
CA TRP A 17 31.03 -17.73 -19.70
C TRP A 17 30.52 -18.79 -18.72
N LEU A 18 29.28 -18.65 -18.21
CA LEU A 18 28.68 -19.67 -17.33
C LEU A 18 28.48 -21.01 -18.05
N GLU A 19 28.15 -20.98 -19.35
CA GLU A 19 28.05 -22.18 -20.19
C GLU A 19 29.38 -22.92 -20.33
N ASN A 20 30.49 -22.19 -20.44
CA ASN A 20 31.83 -22.76 -20.52
C ASN A 20 32.89 -21.86 -19.88
N LYS A 21 33.15 -22.10 -18.60
CA LYS A 21 34.07 -21.29 -17.78
C LYS A 21 35.54 -21.33 -18.24
N GLN A 22 35.90 -22.24 -19.14
CA GLN A 22 37.25 -22.37 -19.69
C GLN A 22 37.45 -21.59 -20.98
N ILE A 23 36.43 -20.90 -21.50
CA ILE A 23 36.52 -20.09 -22.73
C ILE A 23 36.23 -18.62 -22.41
N ASN A 24 37.08 -17.72 -22.92
CA ASN A 24 36.80 -16.28 -22.89
C ASN A 24 35.70 -15.95 -23.91
N PRO A 25 34.54 -15.40 -23.48
CA PRO A 25 33.42 -15.07 -24.37
C PRO A 25 33.77 -14.09 -25.50
N ARG A 26 34.70 -13.15 -25.25
CA ARG A 26 35.15 -12.10 -26.19
C ARG A 26 36.09 -12.64 -27.25
N THR A 27 37.11 -13.37 -26.83
CA THR A 27 38.21 -13.79 -27.72
C THR A 27 38.06 -15.22 -28.24
N LYS A 28 37.13 -16.00 -27.68
CA LYS A 28 36.93 -17.44 -27.94
C LYS A 28 38.15 -18.32 -27.61
N ARG A 29 39.14 -17.77 -26.90
CA ARG A 29 40.35 -18.50 -26.50
C ARG A 29 40.14 -19.20 -25.16
N ARG A 30 40.86 -20.30 -24.95
CA ARG A 30 40.92 -20.97 -23.65
C ARG A 30 41.51 -20.05 -22.58
N ILE A 31 40.88 -20.02 -21.41
CA ILE A 31 41.37 -19.34 -20.21
C ILE A 31 41.75 -20.38 -19.17
N LYS A 32 42.87 -20.14 -18.48
CA LYS A 32 43.29 -20.98 -17.36
C LYS A 32 42.46 -20.62 -16.13
N GLU A 33 42.10 -21.64 -15.35
CA GLU A 33 41.57 -21.46 -14.01
C GLU A 33 42.54 -20.58 -13.19
N ASN A 34 41.99 -19.68 -12.37
CA ASN A 34 42.72 -18.69 -11.57
C ASN A 34 43.48 -17.60 -12.35
N SER A 35 43.36 -17.52 -13.68
CA SER A 35 43.90 -16.39 -14.45
C SER A 35 43.20 -15.07 -14.10
N LYS A 36 43.84 -13.93 -14.38
CA LYS A 36 43.24 -12.59 -14.16
C LYS A 36 41.84 -12.49 -14.78
N ILE A 37 41.69 -12.94 -16.02
CA ILE A 37 40.40 -12.91 -16.75
C ILE A 37 39.37 -13.84 -16.09
N TYR A 38 39.76 -15.08 -15.76
CA TYR A 38 38.86 -16.02 -15.07
C TYR A 38 38.34 -15.43 -13.75
N ASN A 39 39.24 -14.81 -12.97
CA ASN A 39 38.90 -14.19 -11.71
C ASN A 39 38.04 -12.93 -11.87
N CYS A 40 38.18 -12.18 -12.96
CA CYS A 40 37.28 -11.07 -13.28
C CYS A 40 35.84 -11.57 -13.45
N TYR A 41 35.61 -12.58 -14.29
CA TYR A 41 34.27 -13.16 -14.44
C TYR A 41 33.75 -13.75 -13.12
N LYS A 42 34.59 -14.50 -12.38
CA LYS A 42 34.19 -15.11 -11.10
C LYS A 42 33.73 -14.10 -10.04
N LYS A 43 34.21 -12.86 -10.08
CA LYS A 43 33.88 -11.80 -9.11
C LYS A 43 32.66 -10.96 -9.50
N VAL A 44 32.09 -11.16 -10.69
CA VAL A 44 30.92 -10.41 -11.15
C VAL A 44 29.72 -10.72 -10.25
N ASN A 45 29.09 -9.68 -9.72
CA ASN A 45 27.77 -9.80 -9.12
C ASN A 45 26.72 -9.85 -10.24
N TYR A 46 26.03 -10.99 -10.36
CA TYR A 46 25.05 -11.23 -11.41
C TYR A 46 23.84 -10.29 -11.33
N GLN A 47 23.36 -9.98 -10.11
CA GLN A 47 22.21 -9.08 -9.92
C GLN A 47 22.59 -7.63 -10.31
N GLU A 48 23.77 -7.17 -9.93
CA GLU A 48 24.27 -5.85 -10.35
C GLU A 48 24.35 -5.76 -11.88
N LEU A 49 24.87 -6.82 -12.51
CA LEU A 49 24.99 -6.87 -13.96
C LEU A 49 23.63 -6.89 -14.66
N LEU A 50 22.64 -7.60 -14.09
CA LEU A 50 21.25 -7.57 -14.56
C LEU A 50 20.66 -6.17 -14.45
N LEU A 51 20.82 -5.51 -13.30
CA LEU A 51 20.29 -4.16 -13.06
C LEU A 51 20.89 -3.12 -14.02
N LEU A 52 22.20 -3.16 -14.25
CA LEU A 52 22.85 -2.27 -15.21
C LEU A 52 22.40 -2.53 -16.66
N SER A 53 21.91 -3.76 -16.93
CA SER A 53 21.38 -4.14 -18.25
C SER A 53 19.91 -3.77 -18.45
N THR A 54 19.19 -3.26 -17.43
CA THR A 54 17.79 -2.86 -17.58
C THR A 54 17.65 -1.55 -18.36
N ILE A 55 16.57 -1.40 -19.12
CA ILE A 55 16.27 -0.15 -19.84
C ILE A 55 15.62 0.89 -18.92
N ASP A 56 14.81 0.44 -17.96
CA ASP A 56 14.09 1.31 -17.05
C ASP A 56 15.00 1.74 -15.91
N ASN A 57 15.15 3.06 -15.72
CA ASN A 57 15.96 3.65 -14.64
C ASN A 57 15.19 3.79 -13.33
N LYS A 58 13.87 3.54 -13.35
CA LYS A 58 12.98 3.58 -12.20
C LYS A 58 12.06 2.37 -12.21
N ASP A 59 11.63 1.93 -11.02
CA ASP A 59 10.50 1.03 -10.92
C ASP A 59 9.24 1.76 -11.42
N PRO A 60 8.43 1.15 -12.31
CA PRO A 60 7.29 1.82 -12.94
C PRO A 60 6.10 2.07 -12.00
N ILE A 61 6.10 1.50 -10.79
CA ILE A 61 5.02 1.64 -9.80
C ILE A 61 5.49 2.49 -8.62
N SER A 62 6.58 2.11 -7.95
CA SER A 62 7.08 2.86 -6.79
C SER A 62 7.86 4.11 -7.17
N LEU A 63 8.31 4.20 -8.43
CA LEU A 63 9.14 5.28 -8.97
C LEU A 63 10.52 5.42 -8.32
N ASN A 64 10.93 4.41 -7.53
CA ASN A 64 12.26 4.36 -6.93
C ASN A 64 13.35 4.28 -8.00
N GLU A 65 14.44 5.01 -7.79
CA GLU A 65 15.57 5.05 -8.71
C GLU A 65 16.40 3.77 -8.62
N LEU A 66 16.49 3.07 -9.76
CA LEU A 66 17.20 1.80 -9.88
C LEU A 66 18.67 2.02 -10.22
N TRP A 67 18.91 2.90 -11.18
CA TRP A 67 20.24 3.34 -11.60
C TRP A 67 20.20 4.75 -12.18
N THR A 68 21.33 5.42 -12.17
CA THR A 68 21.53 6.77 -12.71
C THR A 68 22.66 6.78 -13.72
N MET A 69 22.75 7.85 -14.51
CA MET A 69 23.86 8.08 -15.44
C MET A 69 24.82 9.10 -14.82
N ASP A 70 26.10 8.73 -14.73
CA ASP A 70 27.18 9.64 -14.36
C ASP A 70 28.29 9.54 -15.42
N ASN A 71 28.54 10.64 -16.14
CA ASN A 71 29.51 10.69 -17.25
C ASN A 71 29.35 9.55 -18.27
N ASP A 72 28.11 9.35 -18.75
CA ASP A 72 27.73 8.28 -19.68
C ASP A 72 27.90 6.83 -19.15
N ILE A 73 28.13 6.68 -17.84
CA ILE A 73 28.27 5.40 -17.17
C ILE A 73 27.06 5.18 -16.26
N LYS A 74 26.37 4.05 -16.43
CA LYS A 74 25.31 3.64 -15.50
C LYS A 74 25.91 3.30 -14.14
N LYS A 75 25.34 3.87 -13.09
CA LYS A 75 25.65 3.57 -11.70
C LYS A 75 24.39 3.08 -10.99
N ILE A 76 24.53 2.00 -10.23
CA ILE A 76 23.45 1.49 -9.39
C ILE A 76 23.12 2.55 -8.34
N ALA A 77 21.84 2.90 -8.25
CA ALA A 77 21.31 3.83 -7.26
C ALA A 77 20.47 3.11 -6.19
N TYR A 78 20.18 1.83 -6.41
CA TYR A 78 19.31 1.03 -5.56
C TYR A 78 20.08 0.18 -4.54
N ASP A 79 19.70 0.27 -3.27
CA ASP A 79 20.47 -0.32 -2.17
C ASP A 79 20.25 -1.83 -2.00
N ASN A 80 19.03 -2.33 -2.25
CA ASN A 80 18.64 -3.71 -1.91
C ASN A 80 18.31 -4.55 -3.15
N LEU A 81 19.33 -5.06 -3.84
CA LEU A 81 19.16 -5.86 -5.06
C LEU A 81 18.33 -7.13 -4.86
N ASP A 82 18.31 -7.70 -3.66
CA ASP A 82 17.48 -8.86 -3.33
C ASP A 82 15.98 -8.54 -3.32
N ASN A 83 15.61 -7.26 -3.27
CA ASN A 83 14.23 -6.80 -3.41
C ASN A 83 13.77 -6.71 -4.87
N LEU A 84 14.66 -6.91 -5.84
CA LEU A 84 14.34 -6.80 -7.26
C LEU A 84 14.02 -8.16 -7.87
N VAL A 85 13.00 -8.19 -8.73
CA VAL A 85 12.64 -9.32 -9.57
C VAL A 85 12.92 -8.95 -11.01
N PHE A 86 13.86 -9.66 -11.62
CA PHE A 86 14.27 -9.46 -13.00
C PHE A 86 13.52 -10.40 -13.93
N TYR A 87 13.19 -9.92 -15.13
CA TYR A 87 12.62 -10.75 -16.18
C TYR A 87 13.00 -10.21 -17.56
N LYS A 88 12.82 -11.04 -18.59
CA LYS A 88 12.98 -10.66 -20.00
C LYS A 88 11.58 -10.51 -20.61
N ASP A 89 11.33 -9.38 -21.28
CA ASP A 89 10.07 -9.15 -22.00
C ASP A 89 10.03 -9.88 -23.35
N THR A 90 8.95 -9.66 -24.13
CA THR A 90 8.74 -10.29 -25.44
C THR A 90 9.83 -9.90 -26.47
N TYR A 91 10.50 -8.77 -26.25
CA TYR A 91 11.60 -8.25 -27.06
C TYR A 91 12.97 -8.63 -26.51
N ASN A 92 13.03 -9.54 -25.54
CA ASN A 92 14.25 -9.99 -24.87
C ASN A 92 14.99 -8.84 -24.14
N ILE A 93 14.27 -7.80 -23.77
CA ILE A 93 14.77 -6.68 -22.96
C ILE A 93 14.68 -7.08 -21.49
N ILE A 94 15.77 -6.86 -20.75
CA ILE A 94 15.80 -7.09 -19.30
C ILE A 94 15.08 -5.94 -18.61
N ARG A 95 14.11 -6.28 -17.78
CA ARG A 95 13.34 -5.37 -16.94
C ARG A 95 13.36 -5.86 -15.51
N CYS A 96 12.98 -5.00 -14.58
CA CYS A 96 12.79 -5.40 -13.21
C CYS A 96 11.69 -4.60 -12.51
N PHE A 97 11.16 -5.22 -11.46
CA PHE A 97 10.29 -4.58 -10.49
C PHE A 97 10.82 -4.81 -9.08
N GLU A 98 10.48 -3.95 -8.16
CA GLU A 98 10.51 -4.27 -6.74
C GLU A 98 9.47 -5.36 -6.43
N LYS A 99 9.77 -6.22 -5.44
CA LYS A 99 8.82 -7.23 -4.97
C LYS A 99 7.50 -6.59 -4.51
N GLU A 100 7.56 -5.44 -3.82
CA GLU A 100 6.39 -4.69 -3.38
C GLU A 100 5.52 -4.20 -4.56
N SER A 101 6.15 -3.74 -5.65
CA SER A 101 5.45 -3.39 -6.89
C SER A 101 4.71 -4.59 -7.48
N ILE A 102 5.29 -5.79 -7.42
CA ILE A 102 4.61 -7.00 -7.88
C ILE A 102 3.52 -7.45 -6.90
N GLU A 103 3.71 -7.30 -5.58
CA GLU A 103 2.65 -7.51 -4.59
C GLU A 103 1.44 -6.61 -4.88
N TYR A 104 1.69 -5.34 -5.18
CA TYR A 104 0.65 -4.39 -5.60
C TYR A 104 -0.07 -4.86 -6.87
N MET A 105 0.67 -5.25 -7.91
CA MET A 105 0.09 -5.77 -9.15
C MET A 105 -0.78 -7.00 -8.91
N LEU A 106 -0.33 -7.94 -8.07
CA LEU A 106 -1.08 -9.13 -7.71
C LEU A 106 -2.41 -8.79 -7.05
N GLY A 107 -2.42 -7.88 -6.08
CA GLY A 107 -3.63 -7.55 -5.34
C GLY A 107 -4.69 -6.80 -6.15
N TYR A 108 -4.28 -6.09 -7.21
CA TYR A 108 -5.20 -5.44 -8.17
C TYR A 108 -5.45 -6.27 -9.43
N ASN A 109 -4.97 -7.52 -9.50
CA ASN A 109 -5.07 -8.39 -10.66
C ASN A 109 -4.53 -7.74 -11.96
N ILE A 110 -3.47 -6.95 -11.82
CA ILE A 110 -2.75 -6.33 -12.94
C ILE A 110 -1.78 -7.37 -13.50
N LYS A 111 -2.02 -7.79 -14.75
CA LYS A 111 -1.18 -8.78 -15.45
C LYS A 111 -0.31 -8.17 -16.54
N ASN A 112 -0.50 -6.89 -16.85
CA ASN A 112 0.19 -6.19 -17.89
C ASN A 112 1.22 -5.24 -17.28
N HIS A 113 2.34 -5.04 -17.96
CA HIS A 113 3.38 -4.10 -17.55
C HIS A 113 2.82 -2.67 -17.55
N PRO A 114 2.99 -1.87 -16.49
CA PRO A 114 2.33 -0.56 -16.37
C PRO A 114 2.68 0.45 -17.47
N ILE A 115 3.91 0.39 -18.02
CA ILE A 115 4.37 1.32 -19.06
C ILE A 115 4.09 0.76 -20.48
N THR A 116 4.62 -0.42 -20.79
CA THR A 116 4.50 -1.02 -22.14
C THR A 116 3.15 -1.67 -22.42
N ASN A 117 2.34 -1.93 -21.39
CA ASN A 117 1.07 -2.66 -21.46
C ASN A 117 1.17 -4.10 -21.99
N GLU A 118 2.38 -4.67 -22.03
CA GLU A 118 2.60 -6.06 -22.44
C GLU A 118 2.26 -7.04 -21.32
N LEU A 119 1.86 -8.26 -21.69
CA LEU A 119 1.59 -9.31 -20.70
C LEU A 119 2.89 -9.68 -19.95
N LEU A 120 2.83 -9.63 -18.62
CA LEU A 120 3.94 -9.99 -17.77
C LEU A 120 4.11 -11.53 -17.70
N PRO A 121 5.36 -12.04 -17.70
CA PRO A 121 5.58 -13.47 -17.56
C PRO A 121 5.09 -13.99 -16.21
N GLU A 122 4.38 -15.13 -16.18
CA GLU A 122 3.81 -15.68 -14.94
C GLU A 122 4.85 -15.94 -13.85
N HIS A 123 6.09 -16.26 -14.24
CA HIS A 123 7.15 -16.56 -13.29
C HIS A 123 7.56 -15.39 -12.40
N ILE A 124 7.29 -14.14 -12.79
CA ILE A 124 7.64 -12.98 -11.94
C ILE A 124 6.75 -12.90 -10.69
N PHE A 125 5.57 -13.54 -10.76
CA PHE A 125 4.63 -13.63 -9.66
C PHE A 125 4.91 -14.84 -8.77
N LEU A 126 5.74 -15.78 -9.23
CA LEU A 126 6.12 -16.96 -8.45
C LEU A 126 7.08 -16.53 -7.33
N ASN A 127 6.83 -17.03 -6.12
CA ASN A 127 7.58 -16.75 -4.89
C ASN A 127 7.34 -15.38 -4.24
N ILE A 128 6.37 -14.61 -4.73
CA ILE A 128 5.89 -13.42 -4.02
C ILE A 128 4.76 -13.88 -3.11
N THR A 129 5.06 -13.98 -1.82
CA THR A 129 4.06 -14.22 -0.79
C THR A 129 3.16 -13.01 -0.78
N SER A 130 2.00 -13.10 -1.44
CA SER A 130 1.04 -12.01 -1.45
C SER A 130 0.72 -11.66 0.00
N LYS A 131 1.16 -10.49 0.47
CA LYS A 131 0.40 -9.76 1.47
C LYS A 131 -0.93 -9.50 0.77
N LYS A 132 -1.90 -10.37 1.06
CA LYS A 132 -3.27 -10.27 0.53
C LYS A 132 -3.68 -8.81 0.76
N ILE A 133 -3.87 -8.04 -0.31
CA ILE A 133 -4.42 -6.70 -0.18
C ILE A 133 -5.79 -6.90 0.47
N VAL A 134 -5.89 -6.57 1.76
CA VAL A 134 -7.10 -6.80 2.54
C VAL A 134 -8.13 -5.83 1.99
N THR A 135 -9.03 -6.32 1.14
CA THR A 135 -10.17 -5.52 0.69
C THR A 135 -11.04 -5.19 1.92
N GLU A 136 -11.81 -4.11 1.92
CA GLU A 136 -12.68 -3.78 3.09
C GLU A 136 -13.59 -4.94 3.52
N LYS A 137 -13.93 -5.84 2.58
CA LYS A 137 -14.71 -7.05 2.85
C LYS A 137 -13.94 -8.13 3.61
N ASP A 138 -12.61 -8.14 3.50
CA ASP A 138 -11.72 -9.08 4.18
C ASP A 138 -11.25 -8.55 5.55
N LYS A 139 -11.48 -7.26 5.85
CA LYS A 139 -11.05 -6.66 7.12
C LYS A 139 -11.87 -7.20 8.29
N THR A 140 -11.16 -7.58 9.35
CA THR A 140 -11.77 -7.80 10.66
C THR A 140 -12.40 -6.51 11.16
N ILE A 141 -13.37 -6.64 12.08
CA ILE A 141 -13.97 -5.47 12.71
C ILE A 141 -12.94 -4.58 13.43
N GLN A 142 -11.90 -5.20 14.00
CA GLN A 142 -10.82 -4.49 14.68
C GLN A 142 -10.00 -3.63 13.72
N GLU A 143 -9.65 -4.17 12.54
CA GLU A 143 -8.96 -3.43 11.48
C GLU A 143 -9.82 -2.27 10.95
N LEU A 144 -11.12 -2.50 10.74
CA LEU A 144 -12.06 -1.44 10.34
C LEU A 144 -12.14 -0.33 11.39
N ALA A 145 -12.26 -0.70 12.67
CA ALA A 145 -12.33 0.27 13.75
C ALA A 145 -11.03 1.07 13.84
N PHE A 146 -9.88 0.42 13.72
CA PHE A 146 -8.58 1.10 13.70
C PHE A 146 -8.48 2.10 12.54
N ASP A 147 -8.81 1.69 11.31
CA ASP A 147 -8.76 2.57 10.13
C ASP A 147 -9.63 3.81 10.32
N VAL A 148 -10.87 3.64 10.81
CA VAL A 148 -11.79 4.76 11.02
C VAL A 148 -11.29 5.69 12.12
N PHE A 149 -10.78 5.11 13.21
CA PHE A 149 -10.31 5.91 14.34
C PHE A 149 -9.01 6.65 14.04
N GLN A 150 -8.17 6.15 13.12
CA GLN A 150 -7.02 6.90 12.61
C GLN A 150 -7.42 8.19 11.87
N LEU A 151 -8.61 8.26 11.26
CA LEU A 151 -9.06 9.48 10.58
C LEU A 151 -9.28 10.65 11.54
N PHE A 152 -9.60 10.38 12.82
CA PHE A 152 -9.66 11.42 13.84
C PHE A 152 -8.28 12.03 14.14
N ALA A 153 -7.19 11.27 13.97
CA ALA A 153 -5.84 11.76 14.21
C ALA A 153 -5.43 12.84 13.20
N ASN A 154 -5.97 12.80 11.97
CA ASN A 154 -5.80 13.89 10.99
C ASN A 154 -6.33 15.24 11.51
N LEU A 155 -7.19 15.19 12.53
CA LEU A 155 -7.87 16.33 13.13
C LEU A 155 -7.41 16.52 14.59
N SER A 156 -6.27 15.91 14.97
CA SER A 156 -5.64 15.96 16.29
C SER A 156 -6.43 15.34 17.44
N PHE A 157 -7.37 14.44 17.15
CA PHE A 157 -8.09 13.65 18.15
C PHE A 157 -7.53 12.22 18.20
N PHE A 158 -7.16 11.78 19.40
CA PHE A 158 -6.63 10.45 19.66
C PHE A 158 -7.62 9.66 20.49
N ILE A 159 -8.23 8.64 19.89
CA ILE A 159 -9.23 7.80 20.53
C ILE A 159 -8.83 6.34 20.35
N ASP A 160 -8.78 5.58 21.44
CA ASP A 160 -8.55 4.13 21.37
C ASP A 160 -9.81 3.44 20.81
N CYS A 161 -9.69 2.81 19.64
CA CYS A 161 -10.80 2.12 18.98
C CYS A 161 -11.34 0.95 19.80
N ASN A 162 -10.56 0.38 20.73
CA ASN A 162 -11.04 -0.67 21.63
C ASN A 162 -12.19 -0.18 22.52
N LEU A 163 -12.24 1.12 22.84
CA LEU A 163 -13.35 1.71 23.60
C LEU A 163 -14.68 1.56 22.84
N PHE A 164 -14.66 1.70 21.52
CA PHE A 164 -15.83 1.47 20.67
C PHE A 164 -16.15 -0.01 20.51
N LEU A 165 -15.12 -0.85 20.32
CA LEU A 165 -15.30 -2.29 20.14
C LEU A 165 -15.89 -2.98 21.37
N ASN A 166 -15.65 -2.43 22.56
CA ASN A 166 -16.16 -2.92 23.84
C ASN A 166 -17.58 -2.44 24.18
N LEU A 167 -18.21 -1.61 23.33
CA LEU A 167 -19.58 -1.16 23.56
C LEU A 167 -20.58 -2.31 23.49
N SER A 168 -21.54 -2.32 24.42
CA SER A 168 -22.69 -3.20 24.36
C SER A 168 -23.59 -2.84 23.16
N LYS A 169 -24.41 -3.79 22.71
CA LYS A 169 -25.38 -3.56 21.65
C LYS A 169 -26.32 -2.38 21.96
N GLU A 170 -26.75 -2.24 23.21
CA GLU A 170 -27.58 -1.12 23.66
C GLU A 170 -26.87 0.23 23.49
N ASN A 171 -25.60 0.32 23.88
CA ASN A 171 -24.81 1.53 23.73
C ASN A 171 -24.49 1.84 22.26
N LEU A 172 -24.29 0.83 21.41
CA LEU A 172 -24.12 1.02 19.97
C LEU A 172 -25.40 1.56 19.30
N ILE A 173 -26.56 1.03 19.70
CA ILE A 173 -27.85 1.54 19.23
C ILE A 173 -28.03 2.99 19.67
N LYS A 174 -27.77 3.28 20.95
CA LYS A 174 -27.82 4.65 21.48
C LYS A 174 -26.88 5.57 20.69
N LEU A 175 -25.63 5.18 20.50
CA LEU A 175 -24.63 5.93 19.73
C LEU A 175 -25.13 6.24 18.31
N TYR A 176 -25.69 5.24 17.61
CA TYR A 176 -26.25 5.42 16.29
C TYR A 176 -27.36 6.48 16.26
N HIS A 177 -28.30 6.43 17.20
CA HIS A 177 -29.40 7.39 17.28
C HIS A 177 -28.90 8.80 17.58
N GLU A 178 -28.02 8.97 18.56
CA GLU A 178 -27.48 10.28 18.93
C GLU A 178 -26.72 10.93 17.77
N ILE A 179 -25.80 10.18 17.13
CA ILE A 179 -25.05 10.70 15.98
C ILE A 179 -26.00 11.02 14.81
N LYS A 180 -26.98 10.17 14.54
CA LYS A 180 -27.99 10.38 13.49
C LYS A 180 -28.80 11.65 13.73
N ASP A 181 -29.21 11.88 14.97
CA ASP A 181 -30.02 13.03 15.33
C ASP A 181 -29.19 14.31 15.29
N PHE A 182 -27.96 14.30 15.83
CA PHE A 182 -27.05 15.44 15.70
C PHE A 182 -26.73 15.76 14.24
N TYR A 183 -26.50 14.75 13.40
CA TYR A 183 -26.28 14.93 11.97
C TYR A 183 -27.46 15.62 11.29
N LYS A 184 -28.69 15.17 11.56
CA LYS A 184 -29.91 15.77 10.99
C LYS A 184 -30.21 17.16 11.50
N GLN A 185 -29.86 17.47 12.76
CA GLN A 185 -30.12 18.77 13.37
C GLN A 185 -29.11 19.83 12.93
N ASN A 186 -27.86 19.44 12.64
CA ASN A 186 -26.78 20.38 12.33
C ASN A 186 -26.53 20.56 10.82
N PHE A 187 -27.00 19.66 9.95
CA PHE A 187 -26.86 19.79 8.50
C PHE A 187 -28.20 19.95 7.80
N THR A 188 -28.30 20.89 6.86
CA THR A 188 -29.47 21.04 6.00
C THR A 188 -29.60 19.88 5.00
N ILE A 189 -30.78 19.69 4.42
CA ILE A 189 -31.01 18.64 3.40
C ILE A 189 -30.02 18.79 2.23
N GLU A 190 -29.72 20.01 1.80
CA GLU A 190 -28.74 20.29 0.74
C GLU A 190 -27.33 19.87 1.15
N GLN A 191 -26.90 20.18 2.37
CA GLN A 191 -25.59 19.78 2.89
C GLN A 191 -25.50 18.25 3.04
N GLN A 192 -26.56 17.61 3.51
CA GLN A 192 -26.64 16.15 3.61
C GLN A 192 -26.54 15.47 2.23
N ASN A 193 -27.12 16.07 1.18
CA ASN A 193 -26.97 15.58 -0.19
C ASN A 193 -25.52 15.64 -0.68
N VAL A 194 -24.79 16.69 -0.30
CA VAL A 194 -23.37 16.86 -0.65
C VAL A 194 -22.48 15.88 0.12
N ILE A 195 -22.75 15.68 1.41
CA ILE A 195 -21.98 14.78 2.29
C ILE A 195 -22.24 13.31 1.93
N GLY A 196 -23.49 12.96 1.65
CA GLY A 196 -23.87 11.61 1.22
C GLY A 196 -25.26 11.19 1.69
N ASN A 197 -26.13 10.88 0.73
CA ASN A 197 -27.52 10.48 0.99
C ASN A 197 -27.72 9.10 1.62
N THR A 198 -26.66 8.34 1.84
CA THR A 198 -26.73 6.98 2.37
C THR A 198 -26.43 6.87 3.86
N ILE A 199 -26.09 7.99 4.50
CA ILE A 199 -25.64 8.02 5.90
C ILE A 199 -26.86 7.93 6.84
N PHE A 200 -26.77 7.05 7.84
CA PHE A 200 -27.77 6.80 8.89
C PHE A 200 -29.18 6.45 8.38
N LYS A 201 -29.24 5.62 7.34
CA LYS A 201 -30.50 5.18 6.70
C LYS A 201 -31.07 3.87 7.27
N MET A 202 -30.35 3.16 8.12
CA MET A 202 -30.85 1.91 8.72
C MET A 202 -32.08 2.17 9.60
N ASP A 203 -33.09 1.31 9.43
CA ASP A 203 -34.29 1.28 10.25
C ASP A 203 -33.98 0.76 11.67
N GLU A 204 -34.71 1.26 12.65
CA GLU A 204 -34.49 0.91 14.06
C GLU A 204 -34.78 -0.56 14.37
N ASN A 205 -35.81 -1.16 13.76
CA ASN A 205 -36.13 -2.56 13.97
C ASN A 205 -35.03 -3.45 13.39
N ILE A 206 -34.54 -3.09 12.19
CA ILE A 206 -33.41 -3.77 11.56
C ILE A 206 -32.18 -3.66 12.45
N LEU A 207 -31.87 -2.48 12.99
CA LEU A 207 -30.71 -2.28 13.87
C LEU A 207 -30.80 -3.16 15.14
N LYS A 208 -31.99 -3.25 15.73
CA LYS A 208 -32.25 -4.06 16.94
C LYS A 208 -32.18 -5.56 16.67
N ASP A 209 -32.53 -6.02 15.48
CA ASP A 209 -32.57 -7.45 15.15
C ASP A 209 -31.20 -8.00 14.68
N ASN A 210 -30.27 -7.13 14.29
CA ASN A 210 -28.95 -7.54 13.79
C ASN A 210 -27.94 -7.89 14.89
N GLU A 211 -26.90 -8.64 14.52
CA GLU A 211 -25.80 -8.98 15.41
C GLU A 211 -24.90 -7.77 15.74
N LEU A 212 -24.24 -7.83 16.90
CA LEU A 212 -23.39 -6.75 17.40
C LEU A 212 -22.31 -6.32 16.39
N GLU A 213 -21.61 -7.29 15.78
CA GLU A 213 -20.55 -7.00 14.81
C GLU A 213 -21.10 -6.30 13.55
N TYR A 214 -22.30 -6.69 13.10
CA TYR A 214 -22.95 -6.04 11.96
C TYR A 214 -23.27 -4.57 12.26
N ILE A 215 -23.81 -4.29 13.46
CA ILE A 215 -24.10 -2.94 13.92
C ILE A 215 -22.82 -2.11 13.99
N GLN A 216 -21.74 -2.67 14.55
CA GLN A 216 -20.44 -2.00 14.60
C GLN A 216 -19.92 -1.67 13.20
N LYS A 217 -19.93 -2.63 12.27
CA LYS A 217 -19.52 -2.43 10.87
C LYS A 217 -20.33 -1.33 10.20
N TYR A 218 -21.64 -1.30 10.43
CA TYR A 218 -22.52 -0.28 9.86
C TYR A 218 -22.21 1.13 10.39
N ILE A 219 -22.09 1.27 11.72
CA ILE A 219 -21.75 2.57 12.34
C ILE A 219 -20.38 3.05 11.86
N LEU A 220 -19.37 2.18 11.85
CA LEU A 220 -18.03 2.53 11.37
C LEU A 220 -18.03 2.97 9.90
N ALA A 221 -18.81 2.30 9.04
CA ALA A 221 -18.92 2.68 7.63
C ALA A 221 -19.51 4.08 7.46
N ASP A 222 -20.52 4.45 8.25
CA ASP A 222 -21.11 5.79 8.20
C ASP A 222 -20.19 6.85 8.83
N MET A 223 -19.51 6.54 9.94
CA MET A 223 -18.48 7.41 10.52
C MET A 223 -17.35 7.70 9.53
N LYS A 224 -16.89 6.66 8.81
CA LYS A 224 -15.83 6.79 7.81
C LYS A 224 -16.22 7.77 6.71
N LYS A 225 -17.43 7.63 6.15
CA LYS A 225 -17.93 8.54 5.10
C LYS A 225 -17.94 9.99 5.58
N LEU A 226 -18.37 10.23 6.82
CA LEU A 226 -18.36 11.57 7.40
C LEU A 226 -16.94 12.11 7.56
N LEU A 227 -16.02 11.32 8.12
CA LEU A 227 -14.62 11.74 8.34
C LEU A 227 -13.83 11.98 7.05
N GLN A 228 -14.27 11.40 5.93
CA GLN A 228 -13.66 11.57 4.60
C GLN A 228 -14.25 12.74 3.80
N VAL A 229 -15.14 13.55 4.38
CA VAL A 229 -15.66 14.76 3.71
C VAL A 229 -14.55 15.80 3.58
N ASP A 230 -14.20 16.15 2.34
CA ASP A 230 -13.11 17.10 2.04
C ASP A 230 -13.51 18.59 2.21
N ILE A 231 -14.77 18.87 2.54
CA ILE A 231 -15.28 20.24 2.72
C ILE A 231 -14.90 20.74 4.12
N GLU A 232 -13.94 21.67 4.18
CA GLU A 232 -13.34 22.17 5.41
C GLU A 232 -14.36 22.70 6.42
N GLU A 233 -15.39 23.42 5.94
CA GLU A 233 -16.48 23.97 6.76
C GLU A 233 -17.27 22.88 7.50
N TYR A 234 -17.36 21.67 6.94
CA TYR A 234 -18.13 20.57 7.53
C TYR A 234 -17.30 19.72 8.48
N LYS A 235 -15.97 19.67 8.31
CA LYS A 235 -15.08 18.82 9.11
C LYS A 235 -15.20 19.08 10.60
N TYR A 236 -15.22 20.35 11.01
CA TYR A 236 -15.35 20.70 12.43
C TYR A 236 -16.68 20.22 13.01
N MET A 237 -17.79 20.46 12.29
CA MET A 237 -19.13 20.04 12.71
C MET A 237 -19.25 18.50 12.75
N ILE A 238 -18.69 17.80 11.77
CA ILE A 238 -18.65 16.34 11.73
C ILE A 238 -17.93 15.78 12.95
N ASN A 239 -16.75 16.30 13.28
CA ASN A 239 -16.05 15.89 14.50
C ASN A 239 -16.86 16.17 15.76
N TYR A 240 -17.50 17.34 15.81
CA TYR A 240 -18.32 17.71 16.94
C TYR A 240 -19.47 16.71 17.17
N ILE A 241 -20.15 16.33 16.09
CA ILE A 241 -21.20 15.31 16.10
C ILE A 241 -20.66 13.94 16.53
N LEU A 242 -19.55 13.49 15.94
CA LEU A 242 -19.02 12.15 16.18
C LEU A 242 -18.43 11.99 17.59
N ILE A 243 -17.58 12.92 18.02
CA ILE A 243 -16.97 12.89 19.34
C ILE A 243 -18.03 13.10 20.42
N GLY A 244 -18.96 14.03 20.18
CA GLY A 244 -20.03 14.26 21.12
C GLY A 244 -20.95 13.06 21.26
N GLY A 245 -21.31 12.38 20.16
CA GLY A 245 -22.04 11.10 20.21
C GLY A 245 -21.26 10.01 20.97
N LEU A 246 -19.97 9.85 20.70
CA LEU A 246 -19.11 8.90 21.42
C LEU A 246 -19.03 9.20 22.92
N SER A 247 -18.96 10.48 23.31
CA SER A 247 -18.90 10.91 24.71
C SER A 247 -20.15 10.56 25.53
N LEU A 248 -21.29 10.32 24.87
CA LEU A 248 -22.54 9.92 25.52
C LEU A 248 -22.59 8.45 25.94
N VAL A 249 -21.69 7.63 25.37
CA VAL A 249 -21.67 6.17 25.58
C VAL A 249 -20.30 5.66 26.04
N ILE A 250 -19.23 6.45 25.90
CA ILE A 250 -17.88 6.14 26.36
C ILE A 250 -17.42 7.26 27.31
N LYS A 251 -17.27 6.93 28.60
CA LYS A 251 -16.94 7.89 29.66
C LYS A 251 -15.54 8.48 29.46
N GLU A 252 -14.58 7.66 29.04
CA GLU A 252 -13.19 8.05 28.82
C GLU A 252 -13.08 9.15 27.76
N ILE A 253 -13.90 9.08 26.71
CA ILE A 253 -13.96 10.11 25.66
C ILE A 253 -14.56 11.40 26.23
N LYS A 254 -15.61 11.29 27.05
CA LYS A 254 -16.21 12.45 27.74
C LYS A 254 -15.20 13.17 28.64
N ASP A 255 -14.41 12.42 29.39
CA ASP A 255 -13.42 12.96 30.32
C ASP A 255 -12.23 13.58 29.56
N THR A 256 -11.84 13.00 28.42
CA THR A 256 -10.71 13.47 27.59
C THR A 256 -11.07 14.69 26.74
N TYR A 257 -12.31 14.75 26.23
CA TYR A 257 -12.79 15.79 25.31
C TYR A 257 -14.05 16.47 25.87
N PRO A 258 -13.98 17.15 27.03
CA PRO A 258 -15.14 17.71 27.69
C PRO A 258 -15.86 18.78 26.87
N ASP A 259 -15.13 19.52 26.03
CA ASP A 259 -15.68 20.57 25.15
C ASP A 259 -16.64 20.01 24.07
N PHE A 260 -16.57 18.71 23.82
CA PHE A 260 -17.42 17.99 22.88
C PHE A 260 -18.56 17.26 23.60
N SER A 261 -18.59 17.27 24.93
CA SER A 261 -19.58 16.55 25.69
C SER A 261 -20.91 17.31 25.73
N PHE A 262 -21.98 16.63 25.28
CA PHE A 262 -23.33 17.16 25.40
C PHE A 262 -23.81 17.01 26.84
N SER A 263 -23.99 18.12 27.56
CA SER A 263 -24.68 18.14 28.85
C SER A 263 -26.17 18.29 28.61
N PHE A 264 -26.93 17.20 28.66
CA PHE A 264 -28.38 17.27 28.79
C PHE A 264 -28.70 17.45 30.28
N THR A 265 -29.05 18.68 30.67
CA THR A 265 -29.74 18.97 31.94
C THR A 265 -31.19 18.56 31.89
#